data_AF-A0A5N9F0X7-F1
#
_entry.id   AF-A0A5N9F0X7-F1
#
_cell.length_a   1.000
_cell.length_b   1.000
_cell.length_c   1.000
_cell.angle_alpha   90.00
_cell.angle_beta   90.00
_cell.angle_gamma   90.00
#
_symmetry.space_group_name_H-M   'P 1'
#
loop_
_entity.id
_entity.type
_entity.pdbx_description
1 polymer ?
#
loop_
_entity_poly.entity_id
_entity_poly.type
_entity_poly.pdbx_seq_one_letter_code
_entity_poly.pdbx_strand_id
1 'polypeptide(L)'
;MIERPESEGGADIATVQISLIRPVTEATEPPRALWVPFPFGRPLGPPNRPDIQFDVLRRTLALVDQTAGPALIDYDGPEGDEQVENTAWSCPVTFPTAAPESESDALTAQLRREAQLLRPWFDEGLSARGRTSVGTSGKGVDSIEEMLEILVRFSAEADMAVPDGYIHPMPQLLRYITDDIRDFYYEAAISKPGAAFPSPQDLLEWFFLQTVAGDVFYQVRERLLAADVLVLMAKGLDDDEIDVRLSLLAGTSVAVSGDILRQSSISRELLGDSAKVFQADQPNRLSWTIVPVSMRDRRSERTGSKTAVRA
;
A
#
# COMPACT_ATOMS: atom_id res chain seq x y z
N MET A 1 16.09 15.17 34.55
CA MET A 1 16.83 15.60 33.35
C MET A 1 16.27 14.78 32.20
N ILE A 2 15.92 15.41 31.08
CA ILE A 2 15.27 14.73 29.95
C ILE A 2 16.26 13.78 29.26
N GLU A 3 17.53 14.19 29.21
CA GLU A 3 18.63 13.42 28.66
C GLU A 3 19.11 12.41 29.71
N ARG A 4 19.28 11.15 29.28
CA ARG A 4 20.03 10.19 30.08
C ARG A 4 21.51 10.61 30.09
N PRO A 5 22.17 10.59 31.25
CA PRO A 5 23.60 10.85 31.32
C PRO A 5 24.38 9.76 30.57
N GLU A 6 25.59 10.08 30.08
CA GLU A 6 26.48 9.11 29.43
C GLU A 6 26.72 7.86 30.30
N SER A 7 26.78 8.04 31.62
CA SER A 7 26.92 6.95 32.60
C SER A 7 25.76 5.95 32.61
N GLU A 8 24.60 6.33 32.07
CA GLU A 8 23.40 5.48 31.93
C GLU A 8 23.16 5.07 30.47
N GLY A 9 24.17 5.22 29.60
CA GLY A 9 24.10 4.87 28.18
C GLY A 9 23.49 5.96 27.29
N GLY A 10 23.39 7.19 27.79
CA GLY A 10 23.02 8.35 26.97
C GLY A 10 24.19 8.88 26.12
N ALA A 11 23.88 9.79 25.20
CA ALA A 11 24.88 10.46 24.35
C ALA A 11 24.96 11.98 24.61
N ASP A 12 24.23 12.49 25.60
CA ASP A 12 24.10 13.92 25.92
C ASP A 12 23.68 14.80 24.71
N ILE A 13 22.95 14.21 23.76
CA ILE A 13 22.39 14.90 22.58
C ILE A 13 20.91 15.16 22.83
N ALA A 14 20.52 16.43 22.78
CA ALA A 14 19.11 16.80 22.78
C ALA A 14 18.43 16.30 21.50
N THR A 15 17.42 15.46 21.65
CA THR A 15 16.63 14.92 20.53
C THR A 15 15.20 15.43 20.60
N VAL A 16 14.62 15.61 19.41
CA VAL A 16 13.23 15.98 19.21
C VAL A 16 12.65 15.09 18.11
N GLN A 17 11.36 14.78 18.21
CA GLN A 17 10.66 13.94 17.26
C GLN A 17 9.44 14.67 16.68
N ILE A 18 9.17 14.47 15.40
CA ILE A 18 7.87 14.78 14.80
C ILE A 18 7.03 13.50 14.83
N SER A 19 5.84 13.56 15.43
CA SER A 19 4.95 12.43 15.59
C SER A 19 3.71 12.53 14.71
N LEU A 20 3.51 11.49 13.90
CA LEU A 20 2.30 11.29 13.09
C LEU A 20 1.28 10.35 13.76
N ILE A 21 1.70 9.55 14.74
CA ILE A 21 0.87 8.52 15.38
C ILE A 21 0.94 8.71 16.89
N ARG A 22 -0.06 9.42 17.44
CA ARG A 22 -0.15 9.73 18.88
C ARG A 22 -0.05 8.49 19.77
N PRO A 23 -0.84 7.41 19.56
CA PRO A 23 -0.79 6.25 20.46
C PRO A 23 0.59 5.59 20.55
N VAL A 24 1.33 5.56 19.44
CA VAL A 24 2.71 5.04 19.41
C VAL A 24 3.63 5.93 20.24
N THR A 25 3.47 7.25 20.14
CA THR A 25 4.32 8.22 20.84
C THR A 25 4.06 8.23 22.33
N GLU A 26 2.79 8.11 22.73
CA GLU A 26 2.40 7.94 24.14
C GLU A 26 2.97 6.64 24.71
N ALA A 27 3.01 5.55 23.93
CA ALA A 27 3.56 4.27 24.38
C ALA A 27 5.10 4.25 24.46
N THR A 28 5.80 4.97 23.57
CA THR A 28 7.27 4.99 23.55
C THR A 28 7.87 6.09 24.43
N GLU A 29 7.06 7.06 24.88
CA GLU A 29 7.46 8.17 25.75
C GLU A 29 8.79 8.83 25.34
N PRO A 30 8.92 9.33 24.09
CA PRO A 30 10.16 9.95 23.68
C PRO A 30 10.43 11.22 24.51
N PRO A 31 11.71 11.61 24.66
CA PRO A 31 12.09 12.79 25.43
C PRO A 31 11.26 14.04 25.12
N ARG A 32 11.10 14.33 23.84
CA ARG A 32 10.37 15.48 23.28
C ARG A 32 9.76 15.11 21.94
N ALA A 33 8.47 15.31 21.78
CA ALA A 33 7.78 15.09 20.52
C ALA A 33 6.76 16.20 20.23
N LEU A 34 6.73 16.64 18.99
CA LEU A 34 5.66 17.45 18.42
C LEU A 34 4.69 16.52 17.70
N TRP A 35 3.47 16.39 18.19
CA TRP A 35 2.40 15.72 17.46
C TRP A 35 1.82 16.65 16.40
N VAL A 36 1.74 16.17 15.16
CA VAL A 36 1.20 16.94 14.03
C VAL A 36 -0.07 16.29 13.48
N PRO A 37 -1.09 17.07 13.08
CA PRO A 37 -2.37 16.56 12.59
C PRO A 37 -2.36 16.22 11.07
N PHE A 38 -1.21 15.85 10.52
CA PHE A 38 -1.06 15.61 9.08
C PHE A 38 -1.23 14.13 8.70
N PRO A 39 -1.62 13.82 7.45
CA PRO A 39 -1.68 12.45 6.96
C PRO A 39 -0.34 11.71 7.08
N PHE A 40 -0.41 10.39 7.27
CA PHE A 40 0.78 9.55 7.33
C PHE A 40 1.66 9.74 6.09
N GLY A 41 2.99 9.86 6.30
CA GLY A 41 3.95 10.16 5.24
C GLY A 41 4.11 11.64 4.92
N ARG A 42 3.36 12.56 5.57
CA ARG A 42 3.49 14.01 5.41
C ARG A 42 3.78 14.72 6.75
N PRO A 43 4.87 14.38 7.46
CA PRO A 43 5.15 14.92 8.80
C PRO A 43 5.34 16.44 8.86
N LEU A 44 5.60 17.09 7.72
CA LEU A 44 5.79 18.54 7.63
C LEU A 44 4.58 19.29 7.08
N GLY A 45 3.46 18.61 6.83
CA GLY A 45 2.25 19.21 6.25
C GLY A 45 2.15 19.07 4.72
N PRO A 46 1.23 19.81 4.08
CA PRO A 46 0.92 19.68 2.66
C PRO A 46 2.12 20.00 1.74
N PRO A 47 2.14 19.44 0.51
CA PRO A 47 3.16 19.79 -0.48
C PRO A 47 3.07 21.26 -0.89
N ASN A 48 4.21 21.87 -1.25
CA ASN A 48 4.31 23.27 -1.69
C ASN A 48 3.80 24.32 -0.68
N ARG A 49 3.75 23.98 0.61
CA ARG A 49 3.43 24.89 1.72
C ARG A 49 4.65 25.15 2.61
N PRO A 50 5.66 25.89 2.11
CA PRO A 50 6.88 26.15 2.87
C PRO A 50 6.60 26.90 4.18
N ASP A 51 5.56 27.73 4.21
CA ASP A 51 5.10 28.42 5.40
C ASP A 51 4.77 27.45 6.54
N ILE A 52 3.98 26.40 6.26
CA ILE A 52 3.62 25.35 7.22
C ILE A 52 4.83 24.47 7.53
N GLN A 53 5.53 24.00 6.50
CA GLN A 53 6.66 23.08 6.65
C GLN A 53 7.77 23.69 7.52
N PHE A 54 8.10 24.96 7.33
CA PHE A 54 9.08 25.64 8.17
C PHE A 54 8.55 25.95 9.57
N ASP A 55 7.25 26.19 9.75
CA ASP A 55 6.66 26.37 11.08
C ASP A 55 6.74 25.08 11.91
N VAL A 56 6.37 23.93 11.33
CA VAL A 56 6.51 22.60 11.96
C VAL A 56 7.96 22.35 12.38
N LEU A 57 8.92 22.61 11.50
CA LEU A 57 10.35 22.44 11.82
C LEU A 57 10.78 23.35 12.98
N ARG A 58 10.41 24.63 12.94
CA ARG A 58 10.78 25.58 14.01
C ARG A 58 10.21 25.17 15.35
N ARG A 59 8.93 24.79 15.41
CA ARG A 59 8.27 24.35 16.65
C ARG A 59 8.85 23.05 17.18
N THR A 60 9.17 22.10 16.30
CA THR A 60 9.83 20.85 16.68
C THR A 60 11.20 21.12 17.29
N LEU A 61 12.02 21.95 16.64
CA LEU A 61 13.36 22.30 17.14
C LEU A 61 13.31 23.14 18.42
N ALA A 62 12.31 24.00 18.59
CA ALA A 62 12.10 24.75 19.82
C ALA A 62 11.84 23.85 21.04
N LEU A 63 11.43 22.59 20.84
CA LEU A 63 11.30 21.64 21.95
C LEU A 63 12.65 21.34 22.62
N VAL A 64 13.79 21.55 21.96
CA VAL A 64 15.12 21.36 22.56
C VAL A 64 15.26 22.13 23.88
N ASP A 65 14.61 23.30 24.00
CA ASP A 65 14.65 24.13 25.21
C ASP A 65 13.74 23.60 26.34
N GLN A 66 12.91 22.59 26.09
CA GLN A 66 12.11 21.95 27.13
C GLN A 66 13.04 21.18 28.09
N THR A 67 12.88 21.42 29.40
CA THR A 67 13.76 20.86 30.44
C THR A 67 13.10 19.78 31.30
N ALA A 68 11.78 19.58 31.16
CA ALA A 68 11.02 18.48 31.76
C ALA A 68 10.31 17.63 30.69
N GLY A 69 10.27 16.30 30.88
CA GLY A 69 9.69 15.35 29.92
C GLY A 69 9.25 14.03 30.58
N PRO A 70 8.60 13.12 29.82
CA PRO A 70 8.35 13.18 28.38
C PRO A 70 7.37 14.30 28.00
N ALA A 71 7.73 15.09 26.99
CA ALA A 71 6.91 16.18 26.48
C ALA A 71 6.30 15.80 25.13
N LEU A 72 4.99 15.60 25.10
CA LEU A 72 4.21 15.47 23.87
C LEU A 72 3.39 16.74 23.69
N ILE A 73 3.78 17.58 22.73
CA ILE A 73 3.13 18.87 22.46
C ILE A 73 2.39 18.81 21.14
N ASP A 74 1.19 19.40 21.12
CA ASP A 74 0.36 19.45 19.93
C ASP A 74 0.77 20.62 19.04
N TYR A 75 0.91 20.37 17.74
CA TYR A 75 1.04 21.42 16.74
C TYR A 75 -0.31 22.14 16.60
N ASP A 76 -0.34 23.42 16.98
CA ASP A 76 -1.51 24.31 16.87
C ASP A 76 -1.42 25.29 15.68
N GLY A 77 -0.48 25.06 14.76
CA GLY A 77 -0.28 25.91 13.61
C GLY A 77 -1.27 25.62 12.46
N PRO A 78 -1.17 26.37 11.36
CA PRO A 78 -2.05 26.19 10.22
C PRO A 78 -1.87 24.80 9.60
N GLU A 79 -2.97 24.07 9.45
CA GLU A 79 -2.96 22.76 8.79
C GLU A 79 -2.88 22.88 7.25
N GLY A 80 -3.18 24.07 6.72
CA GLY A 80 -3.27 24.41 5.31
C GLY A 80 -4.69 24.71 4.87
N ASP A 81 -4.85 25.16 3.63
CA ASP A 81 -6.17 25.42 3.02
C ASP A 81 -6.92 24.11 2.67
N GLU A 82 -6.36 22.96 3.04
CA GLU A 82 -6.96 21.64 2.90
C GLU A 82 -7.74 21.27 4.17
N GLN A 83 -8.67 22.13 4.61
CA GLN A 83 -9.99 21.54 4.82
C GLN A 83 -10.43 21.17 3.42
N VAL A 84 -10.11 19.95 3.00
CA VAL A 84 -10.74 19.33 1.85
C VAL A 84 -12.21 19.41 2.18
N GLU A 85 -12.92 20.42 1.65
CA GLU A 85 -14.35 20.31 1.50
C GLU A 85 -14.57 18.89 0.99
N ASN A 86 -15.48 18.14 1.61
CA ASN A 86 -15.87 16.78 1.23
C ASN A 86 -16.46 16.71 -0.21
N THR A 87 -15.93 17.48 -1.14
CA THR A 87 -15.98 17.27 -2.57
C THR A 87 -15.31 15.93 -2.82
N ALA A 88 -16.14 14.89 -2.90
CA ALA A 88 -15.71 13.55 -3.24
C ALA A 88 -14.79 13.65 -4.48
N TRP A 89 -13.52 13.30 -4.31
CA TRP A 89 -12.61 13.23 -5.44
C TRP A 89 -13.09 12.09 -6.33
N SER A 90 -13.60 12.43 -7.51
CA SER A 90 -13.80 11.45 -8.57
C SER A 90 -12.55 11.49 -9.42
N CYS A 91 -11.79 10.40 -9.47
CA CYS A 91 -10.76 10.28 -10.49
C CYS A 91 -11.45 10.48 -11.85
N PRO A 92 -11.03 11.48 -12.62
CA PRO A 92 -11.76 11.88 -13.82
C PRO A 92 -11.41 10.97 -15.02
N VAL A 93 -10.71 9.87 -14.80
CA VAL A 93 -10.50 8.82 -15.80
C VAL A 93 -11.60 7.78 -15.59
N THR A 94 -12.65 7.88 -16.40
CA THR A 94 -13.69 6.85 -16.46
C THR A 94 -13.21 5.73 -17.37
N PHE A 95 -13.00 4.55 -16.80
CA PHE A 95 -12.78 3.35 -17.60
C PHE A 95 -14.11 2.85 -18.15
N PRO A 96 -14.15 2.34 -19.40
CA PRO A 96 -15.36 1.70 -19.91
C PRO A 96 -15.74 0.54 -18.98
N THR A 97 -16.99 0.54 -18.51
CA THR A 97 -17.51 -0.51 -17.63
C THR A 97 -17.57 -1.83 -18.39
N ALA A 98 -16.60 -2.69 -18.14
CA ALA A 98 -16.72 -4.12 -18.46
C ALA A 98 -16.52 -4.88 -17.15
N ALA A 99 -17.43 -5.79 -16.84
CA ALA A 99 -17.19 -6.78 -15.80
C ALA A 99 -15.85 -7.47 -16.13
N PRO A 100 -14.98 -7.74 -15.13
CA PRO A 100 -13.73 -8.44 -15.40
C PRO A 100 -14.07 -9.75 -16.11
N GLU A 101 -13.66 -9.86 -17.36
CA GLU A 101 -13.84 -11.09 -18.13
C GLU A 101 -12.93 -12.15 -17.53
N SER A 102 -13.47 -13.32 -17.19
CA SER A 102 -12.74 -14.38 -16.47
C SER A 102 -11.69 -15.07 -17.33
N GLU A 103 -11.63 -14.77 -18.62
CA GLU A 103 -10.63 -15.31 -19.55
C GLU A 103 -9.38 -14.42 -19.54
N SER A 104 -8.22 -15.01 -19.26
CA SER A 104 -6.93 -14.33 -19.09
C SER A 104 -6.60 -13.35 -20.23
N ASP A 105 -6.94 -13.71 -21.47
CA ASP A 105 -6.67 -12.86 -22.65
C ASP A 105 -7.55 -11.61 -22.67
N ALA A 106 -8.83 -11.75 -22.29
CA ALA A 106 -9.76 -10.64 -22.22
C ALA A 106 -9.42 -9.69 -21.07
N LEU A 107 -9.06 -10.23 -19.90
CA LEU A 107 -8.59 -9.46 -18.75
C LEU A 107 -7.31 -8.68 -19.09
N THR A 108 -6.35 -9.34 -19.77
CA THR A 108 -5.13 -8.71 -20.27
C THR A 108 -5.45 -7.56 -21.23
N ALA A 109 -6.36 -7.76 -22.18
CA ALA A 109 -6.77 -6.72 -23.11
C ALA A 109 -7.45 -5.54 -22.40
N GLN A 110 -8.22 -5.80 -21.34
CA GLN A 110 -8.85 -4.76 -20.52
C GLN A 110 -7.82 -3.91 -19.77
N LEU A 111 -6.86 -4.53 -19.10
CA LEU A 111 -5.78 -3.83 -18.40
C LEU A 111 -4.90 -3.02 -19.35
N ARG A 112 -4.61 -3.56 -20.54
CA ARG A 112 -3.88 -2.83 -21.58
C ARG A 112 -4.60 -1.54 -21.96
N ARG A 113 -5.94 -1.59 -22.13
CA ARG A 113 -6.74 -0.39 -22.38
C ARG A 113 -6.70 0.60 -21.22
N GLU A 114 -6.77 0.14 -19.97
CA GLU A 114 -6.64 1.04 -18.80
C GLU A 114 -5.29 1.77 -18.82
N ALA A 115 -4.18 1.03 -19.03
CA ALA A 115 -2.85 1.60 -19.08
C ALA A 115 -2.68 2.62 -20.23
N GLN A 116 -3.23 2.32 -21.41
CA GLN A 116 -3.22 3.22 -22.56
C GLN A 116 -4.00 4.52 -22.33
N LEU A 117 -5.11 4.47 -21.59
CA LEU A 117 -5.87 5.67 -21.22
C LEU A 117 -5.13 6.56 -20.22
N LEU A 118 -4.29 5.97 -19.37
CA LEU A 118 -3.49 6.67 -18.36
C LEU A 118 -2.17 7.22 -18.92
N ARG A 119 -1.62 6.58 -19.95
CA ARG A 119 -0.29 6.89 -20.50
C ARG A 119 -0.07 8.37 -20.85
N PRO A 120 -0.99 9.09 -21.52
CA PRO A 120 -0.78 10.51 -21.84
C PRO A 120 -0.56 11.38 -20.61
N TRP A 121 -1.32 11.13 -19.53
CA TRP A 121 -1.21 11.90 -18.28
C TRP A 121 0.05 11.54 -17.51
N PHE A 122 0.44 10.27 -17.54
CA PHE A 122 1.72 9.86 -17.00
C PHE A 122 2.87 10.57 -17.71
N ASP A 123 2.90 10.57 -19.04
CA ASP A 123 3.99 11.14 -19.85
C ASP A 123 4.07 12.68 -19.68
N GLU A 124 2.93 13.37 -19.69
CA GLU A 124 2.86 14.81 -19.41
C GLU A 124 3.39 15.12 -18.01
N GLY A 125 2.93 14.35 -17.02
CA GLY A 125 3.37 14.46 -15.65
C GLY A 125 4.86 14.20 -15.48
N LEU A 126 5.39 13.18 -16.15
CA LEU A 126 6.82 12.83 -16.14
C LEU A 126 7.65 13.96 -16.75
N SER A 127 7.20 14.54 -17.86
CA SER A 127 7.86 15.69 -18.48
C SER A 127 7.90 16.91 -17.54
N ALA A 128 6.81 17.17 -16.81
CA ALA A 128 6.74 18.27 -15.85
C ALA A 128 7.56 18.02 -14.56
N ARG A 129 7.53 16.81 -14.01
CA ARG A 129 8.22 16.45 -12.76
C ARG A 129 9.71 16.14 -12.96
N GLY A 130 10.10 15.68 -14.15
CA GLY A 130 11.45 15.23 -14.49
C GLY A 130 11.89 13.91 -13.84
N ARG A 131 11.00 13.22 -13.13
CA ARG A 131 11.26 11.95 -12.43
C ARG A 131 9.99 11.11 -12.27
N THR A 132 10.18 9.81 -12.08
CA THR A 132 9.13 8.83 -11.75
C THR A 132 9.61 7.90 -10.63
N SER A 133 8.65 7.33 -9.91
CA SER A 133 8.84 6.31 -8.88
C SER A 133 8.85 4.89 -9.46
N VAL A 134 8.36 4.72 -10.70
CA VAL A 134 8.43 3.46 -11.45
C VAL A 134 9.89 3.04 -11.66
N GLY A 135 10.21 1.80 -11.30
CA GLY A 135 11.56 1.24 -11.41
C GLY A 135 11.91 0.20 -10.34
N THR A 136 11.04 -0.01 -9.36
CA THR A 136 11.25 -0.89 -8.21
C THR A 136 11.45 -2.35 -8.65
N SER A 137 10.78 -2.79 -9.72
CA SER A 137 10.95 -4.13 -10.30
C SER A 137 12.25 -4.31 -11.11
N GLY A 138 12.99 -3.23 -11.34
CA GLY A 138 14.16 -3.19 -12.22
C GLY A 138 13.82 -2.88 -13.70
N LYS A 139 12.54 -2.67 -14.04
CA LYS A 139 12.07 -2.28 -15.38
C LYS A 139 11.48 -0.86 -15.34
N GLY A 140 11.54 -0.16 -16.47
CA GLY A 140 10.95 1.18 -16.61
C GLY A 140 9.46 1.16 -16.99
N VAL A 141 8.87 2.35 -17.11
CA VAL A 141 7.44 2.53 -17.46
C VAL A 141 7.03 1.87 -18.79
N ASP A 142 7.98 1.68 -19.71
CA ASP A 142 7.71 1.02 -20.99
C ASP A 142 7.33 -0.47 -20.83
N SER A 143 7.62 -1.07 -19.67
CA SER A 143 7.21 -2.43 -19.32
C SER A 143 5.90 -2.52 -18.53
N ILE A 144 5.11 -1.43 -18.38
CA ILE A 144 3.87 -1.48 -17.57
C ILE A 144 2.86 -2.51 -18.11
N GLU A 145 2.72 -2.65 -19.43
CA GLU A 145 1.83 -3.67 -20.01
C GLU A 145 2.32 -5.10 -19.71
N GLU A 146 3.62 -5.34 -19.85
CA GLU A 146 4.28 -6.62 -19.49
C GLU A 146 4.08 -6.96 -18.00
N MET A 147 4.23 -5.97 -17.11
CA MET A 147 3.99 -6.09 -15.68
C MET A 147 2.54 -6.49 -15.35
N LEU A 148 1.56 -5.87 -16.01
CA LEU A 148 0.14 -6.20 -15.85
C LEU A 148 -0.14 -7.64 -16.32
N GLU A 149 0.42 -8.06 -17.45
CA GLU A 149 0.31 -9.43 -17.96
C GLU A 149 0.89 -10.47 -16.99
N ILE A 150 2.01 -10.16 -16.33
CA ILE A 150 2.59 -11.02 -15.29
C ILE A 150 1.61 -11.21 -14.12
N LEU A 151 0.97 -10.14 -13.65
CA LEU A 151 -0.01 -10.26 -12.57
C LEU A 151 -1.25 -11.07 -12.98
N VAL A 152 -1.74 -10.90 -14.21
CA VAL A 152 -2.86 -11.70 -14.74
C VAL A 152 -2.49 -13.18 -14.78
N ARG A 153 -1.35 -13.53 -15.37
CA ARG A 153 -0.91 -14.93 -15.47
C ARG A 153 -0.73 -15.56 -14.08
N PHE A 154 -0.16 -14.81 -13.12
CA PHE A 154 -0.02 -15.30 -11.75
C PHE A 154 -1.38 -15.49 -11.08
N SER A 155 -2.32 -14.56 -11.28
CA SER A 155 -3.66 -14.66 -10.71
C SER A 155 -4.44 -15.89 -11.19
N ALA A 156 -4.15 -16.38 -12.40
CA ALA A 156 -4.76 -17.59 -12.97
C ALA A 156 -4.12 -18.87 -12.44
N GLU A 157 -2.79 -19.01 -12.60
CA GLU A 157 -2.07 -20.28 -12.42
C GLU A 157 -1.38 -20.41 -11.07
N ALA A 158 -1.13 -19.30 -10.35
CA ALA A 158 -0.40 -19.21 -9.07
C ALA A 158 1.00 -19.90 -9.05
N ASP A 159 1.49 -20.30 -10.22
CA ASP A 159 2.78 -20.93 -10.45
C ASP A 159 3.45 -20.24 -11.63
N MET A 160 4.67 -19.75 -11.43
CA MET A 160 5.35 -19.00 -12.48
C MET A 160 6.84 -18.90 -12.20
N ALA A 161 7.65 -19.23 -13.21
CA ALA A 161 9.06 -18.89 -13.21
C ALA A 161 9.28 -17.38 -13.28
N VAL A 162 10.44 -16.91 -12.82
CA VAL A 162 10.83 -15.49 -12.97
C VAL A 162 10.84 -15.14 -14.47
N PRO A 163 10.05 -14.14 -14.91
CA PRO A 163 10.03 -13.74 -16.32
C PRO A 163 11.37 -13.14 -16.77
N ASP A 164 11.65 -13.22 -18.05
CA ASP A 164 12.91 -12.76 -18.62
C ASP A 164 13.16 -11.26 -18.36
N GLY A 165 14.39 -10.95 -17.97
CA GLY A 165 14.82 -9.57 -17.69
C GLY A 165 14.42 -9.03 -16.32
N TYR A 166 13.81 -9.84 -15.45
CA TYR A 166 13.65 -9.51 -14.04
C TYR A 166 14.73 -10.19 -13.18
N ILE A 167 15.17 -9.50 -12.13
CA ILE A 167 16.27 -9.95 -11.26
C ILE A 167 15.81 -10.49 -9.91
N HIS A 168 14.55 -10.24 -9.54
CA HIS A 168 14.00 -10.63 -8.24
C HIS A 168 13.33 -12.00 -8.32
N PRO A 169 13.48 -12.85 -7.28
CA PRO A 169 12.85 -14.16 -7.25
C PRO A 169 11.34 -14.04 -7.09
N MET A 170 10.61 -15.04 -7.59
CA MET A 170 9.21 -15.22 -7.21
C MET A 170 9.11 -15.74 -5.77
N PRO A 171 8.03 -15.42 -5.03
CA PRO A 171 6.99 -14.45 -5.36
C PRO A 171 7.34 -12.99 -4.99
N GLN A 172 8.56 -12.70 -4.49
CA GLN A 172 8.96 -11.33 -4.11
C GLN A 172 8.83 -10.33 -5.27
N LEU A 173 9.10 -10.77 -6.50
CA LEU A 173 8.96 -9.96 -7.70
C LEU A 173 7.55 -9.36 -7.86
N LEU A 174 6.49 -10.09 -7.47
CA LEU A 174 5.12 -9.60 -7.56
C LEU A 174 4.93 -8.30 -6.77
N ARG A 175 5.55 -8.18 -5.60
CA ARG A 175 5.52 -6.95 -4.80
C ARG A 175 6.08 -5.77 -5.58
N TYR A 176 7.25 -5.94 -6.19
CA TYR A 176 7.92 -4.86 -6.90
C TYR A 176 7.17 -4.45 -8.17
N ILE A 177 6.61 -5.43 -8.87
CA ILE A 177 5.69 -5.20 -9.99
C ILE A 177 4.46 -4.41 -9.53
N THR A 178 3.85 -4.78 -8.39
CA THR A 178 2.68 -4.08 -7.87
C THR A 178 2.99 -2.66 -7.41
N ASP A 179 4.19 -2.41 -6.87
CA ASP A 179 4.65 -1.06 -6.53
C ASP A 179 4.77 -0.20 -7.80
N ASP A 180 5.44 -0.71 -8.85
CA ASP A 180 5.59 0.00 -10.14
C ASP A 180 4.26 0.28 -10.84
N ILE A 181 3.34 -0.69 -10.87
CA ILE A 181 2.00 -0.49 -11.44
C ILE A 181 1.24 0.57 -10.66
N ARG A 182 1.24 0.51 -9.32
CA ARG A 182 0.54 1.51 -8.50
C ARG A 182 1.12 2.90 -8.70
N ASP A 183 2.45 3.01 -8.76
CA ASP A 183 3.13 4.28 -9.03
C ASP A 183 2.76 4.85 -10.39
N PHE A 184 2.71 4.03 -11.44
CA PHE A 184 2.23 4.46 -12.76
C PHE A 184 0.78 4.99 -12.70
N TYR A 185 -0.13 4.26 -12.04
CA TYR A 185 -1.54 4.69 -11.92
C TYR A 185 -1.69 5.98 -11.12
N TYR A 186 -0.98 6.11 -10.00
CA TYR A 186 -1.04 7.28 -9.14
C TYR A 186 -0.42 8.50 -9.82
N GLU A 187 0.76 8.33 -10.42
CA GLU A 187 1.42 9.40 -11.15
C GLU A 187 0.59 9.87 -12.33
N ALA A 188 -0.08 8.98 -13.06
CA ALA A 188 -1.03 9.36 -14.11
C ALA A 188 -2.23 10.15 -13.54
N ALA A 189 -2.85 9.63 -12.48
CA ALA A 189 -4.06 10.23 -11.89
C ALA A 189 -3.82 11.65 -11.36
N ILE A 190 -2.71 11.89 -10.66
CA ILE A 190 -2.38 13.22 -10.11
C ILE A 190 -1.90 14.21 -11.18
N SER A 191 -1.50 13.72 -12.36
CA SER A 191 -1.03 14.57 -13.46
C SER A 191 -2.15 15.04 -14.37
N LYS A 192 -3.34 14.46 -14.25
CA LYS A 192 -4.43 14.78 -15.16
C LYS A 192 -4.91 16.23 -14.94
N PRO A 193 -4.94 17.07 -15.98
CA PRO A 193 -5.41 18.44 -15.86
C PRO A 193 -6.86 18.55 -15.38
N GLY A 194 -7.13 19.56 -14.54
CA GLY A 194 -8.49 19.90 -14.09
C GLY A 194 -9.07 19.00 -13.00
N ALA A 195 -8.32 18.01 -12.52
CA ALA A 195 -8.70 17.22 -11.34
C ALA A 195 -8.35 17.99 -10.06
N ALA A 196 -9.18 17.88 -9.03
CA ALA A 196 -8.73 18.22 -7.68
C ALA A 196 -7.59 17.28 -7.27
N PHE A 197 -6.67 17.75 -6.43
CA PHE A 197 -5.58 16.91 -5.95
C PHE A 197 -6.16 15.88 -4.96
N PRO A 198 -6.01 14.56 -5.19
CA PRO A 198 -6.57 13.55 -4.31
C PRO A 198 -5.84 13.48 -2.97
N SER A 199 -6.58 13.15 -1.91
CA SER A 199 -5.96 12.63 -0.69
C SER A 199 -5.32 11.26 -0.97
N PRO A 200 -4.37 10.79 -0.13
CA PRO A 200 -3.84 9.43 -0.24
C PRO A 200 -4.94 8.35 -0.19
N GLN A 201 -6.00 8.58 0.59
CA GLN A 201 -7.12 7.66 0.72
C GLN A 201 -7.95 7.62 -0.57
N ASP A 202 -8.17 8.76 -1.21
CA ASP A 202 -8.90 8.84 -2.48
C ASP A 202 -8.20 8.05 -3.59
N LEU A 203 -6.86 8.13 -3.67
CA LEU A 203 -6.06 7.35 -4.62
C LEU A 203 -6.16 5.85 -4.36
N LEU A 204 -6.12 5.44 -3.09
CA LEU A 204 -6.30 4.04 -2.69
C LEU A 204 -7.67 3.52 -3.09
N GLU A 205 -8.73 4.24 -2.75
CA GLU A 205 -10.11 3.85 -3.06
C GLU A 205 -10.35 3.79 -4.56
N TRP A 206 -9.91 4.79 -5.31
CA TRP A 206 -10.01 4.75 -6.76
C TRP A 206 -9.30 3.54 -7.35
N PHE A 207 -8.03 3.33 -7.01
CA PHE A 207 -7.24 2.23 -7.57
C PHE A 207 -7.86 0.88 -7.22
N PHE A 208 -8.09 0.61 -5.94
CA PHE A 208 -8.53 -0.72 -5.50
C PHE A 208 -10.03 -0.96 -5.70
N LEU A 209 -10.89 0.06 -5.74
CA LEU A 209 -12.34 -0.13 -5.85
C LEU A 209 -12.90 0.11 -7.26
N GLN A 210 -12.18 0.85 -8.12
CA GLN A 210 -12.71 1.29 -9.41
C GLN A 210 -11.90 0.81 -10.62
N THR A 211 -10.61 0.45 -10.47
CA THR A 211 -9.80 -0.06 -11.59
C THR A 211 -9.83 -1.57 -11.69
N VAL A 212 -9.62 -2.11 -12.90
CA VAL A 212 -9.46 -3.55 -13.13
C VAL A 212 -8.13 -4.02 -12.58
N ALA A 213 -7.06 -3.21 -12.67
CA ALA A 213 -5.78 -3.49 -12.03
C ALA A 213 -5.92 -3.77 -10.53
N GLY A 214 -6.74 -2.97 -9.84
CA GLY A 214 -7.08 -3.18 -8.43
C GLY A 214 -7.73 -4.54 -8.14
N ASP A 215 -8.58 -5.07 -9.04
CA ASP A 215 -9.15 -6.41 -8.86
C ASP A 215 -8.09 -7.49 -9.02
N VAL A 216 -7.20 -7.36 -10.00
CA VAL A 216 -6.09 -8.30 -10.19
C VAL A 216 -5.16 -8.29 -8.97
N PHE A 217 -4.92 -7.14 -8.33
CA PHE A 217 -4.17 -7.09 -7.07
C PHE A 217 -4.86 -7.91 -5.96
N TYR A 218 -6.19 -7.84 -5.85
CA TYR A 218 -6.91 -8.71 -4.92
C TYR A 218 -6.76 -10.19 -5.28
N GLN A 219 -6.88 -10.56 -6.56
CA GLN A 219 -6.74 -11.95 -7.01
C GLN A 219 -5.32 -12.50 -6.72
N VAL A 220 -4.27 -11.72 -7.02
CA VAL A 220 -2.87 -12.07 -6.70
C VAL A 220 -2.70 -12.23 -5.19
N ARG A 221 -3.23 -11.29 -4.39
CA ARG A 221 -3.20 -11.39 -2.93
C ARG A 221 -3.89 -12.66 -2.44
N GLU A 222 -5.04 -13.02 -3.00
CA GLU A 222 -5.79 -14.21 -2.59
C GLU A 222 -5.00 -15.48 -2.81
N ARG A 223 -4.27 -15.61 -3.93
CA ARG A 223 -3.36 -16.75 -4.17
C ARG A 223 -2.24 -16.83 -3.14
N LEU A 224 -1.60 -15.69 -2.84
CA LEU A 224 -0.54 -15.61 -1.83
C LEU A 224 -1.07 -15.88 -0.41
N LEU A 225 -2.23 -15.29 -0.08
CA LEU A 225 -2.89 -15.46 1.22
C LEU A 225 -3.27 -16.93 1.44
N ALA A 226 -3.76 -17.60 0.40
CA ALA A 226 -4.14 -18.99 0.51
C ALA A 226 -2.92 -19.90 0.77
N ALA A 227 -1.79 -19.62 0.12
CA ALA A 227 -0.52 -20.30 0.43
C ALA A 227 -0.08 -20.03 1.88
N ASP A 228 -0.16 -18.77 2.32
CA ASP A 228 0.20 -18.37 3.69
C ASP A 228 -0.67 -19.08 4.75
N VAL A 229 -1.98 -19.15 4.55
CA VAL A 229 -2.92 -19.85 5.44
C VAL A 229 -2.58 -21.33 5.51
N LEU A 230 -2.38 -22.01 4.36
CA LEU A 230 -2.02 -23.43 4.34
C LEU A 230 -0.70 -23.71 5.08
N VAL A 231 0.30 -22.86 4.93
CA VAL A 231 1.57 -22.99 5.64
C VAL A 231 1.39 -22.82 7.15
N LEU A 232 0.61 -21.83 7.59
CA LEU A 232 0.37 -21.60 9.02
C LEU A 232 -0.48 -22.71 9.65
N MET A 233 -1.48 -23.22 8.93
CA MET A 233 -2.24 -24.41 9.34
C MET A 233 -1.33 -25.63 9.48
N ALA A 234 -0.41 -25.84 8.53
CA ALA A 234 0.56 -26.93 8.58
C ALA A 234 1.56 -26.80 9.75
N LYS A 235 1.79 -25.57 10.24
CA LYS A 235 2.56 -25.30 11.47
C LYS A 235 1.75 -25.49 12.75
N GLY A 236 0.45 -25.78 12.65
CA GLY A 236 -0.43 -26.07 13.79
C GLY A 236 -1.02 -24.83 14.46
N LEU A 237 -1.02 -23.66 13.80
CA LEU A 237 -1.72 -22.48 14.31
C LEU A 237 -3.23 -22.65 14.11
N ASP A 238 -4.02 -22.14 15.06
CA ASP A 238 -5.46 -22.04 14.93
C ASP A 238 -5.88 -20.82 14.08
N ASP A 239 -7.15 -20.79 13.71
CA ASP A 239 -7.73 -19.81 12.81
C ASP A 239 -7.64 -18.36 13.36
N ASP A 240 -7.80 -18.18 14.67
CA ASP A 240 -7.72 -16.87 15.33
C ASP A 240 -6.27 -16.35 15.32
N GLU A 241 -5.31 -17.22 15.62
CA GLU A 241 -3.90 -16.87 15.56
C GLU A 241 -3.49 -16.57 14.11
N ILE A 242 -3.99 -17.32 13.12
CA ILE A 242 -3.76 -17.07 11.70
C ILE A 242 -4.28 -15.68 11.29
N ASP A 243 -5.50 -15.31 11.69
CA ASP A 243 -6.09 -14.00 11.38
C ASP A 243 -5.25 -12.85 11.95
N VAL A 244 -4.83 -12.95 13.22
CA VAL A 244 -3.96 -11.95 13.86
C VAL A 244 -2.61 -11.86 13.14
N ARG A 245 -1.99 -13.03 12.91
CA ARG A 245 -0.70 -13.20 12.24
C ARG A 245 -0.80 -12.52 10.86
N LEU A 246 -1.90 -12.71 10.11
CA LEU A 246 -2.08 -12.17 8.75
C LEU A 246 -2.81 -10.80 8.69
N SER A 247 -3.12 -10.20 9.83
CA SER A 247 -3.88 -8.93 9.93
C SER A 247 -5.13 -8.94 9.05
N LEU A 248 -5.94 -9.97 9.26
CA LEU A 248 -7.26 -10.16 8.66
C LEU A 248 -8.35 -9.76 9.66
N LEU A 249 -9.58 -9.59 9.18
CA LEU A 249 -10.74 -9.55 10.07
C LEU A 249 -10.93 -10.91 10.76
N ALA A 250 -11.39 -10.90 12.00
CA ALA A 250 -11.67 -12.12 12.74
C ALA A 250 -12.69 -13.01 12.00
N GLY A 251 -12.36 -14.30 11.87
CA GLY A 251 -13.15 -15.31 11.17
C GLY A 251 -12.85 -15.41 9.67
N THR A 252 -11.85 -14.67 9.16
CA THR A 252 -11.49 -14.73 7.73
C THR A 252 -10.83 -16.06 7.38
N SER A 253 -9.86 -16.49 8.20
CA SER A 253 -9.17 -17.77 8.05
C SER A 253 -10.15 -18.96 8.03
N VAL A 254 -11.10 -19.01 8.98
CA VAL A 254 -12.16 -20.03 9.05
C VAL A 254 -12.93 -20.13 7.73
N ALA A 255 -13.37 -19.00 7.19
CA ALA A 255 -14.15 -18.94 5.96
C ALA A 255 -13.32 -19.43 4.75
N VAL A 256 -12.05 -19.03 4.70
CA VAL A 256 -11.15 -19.28 3.57
C VAL A 256 -10.57 -20.70 3.58
N SER A 257 -10.24 -21.26 4.75
CA SER A 257 -9.66 -22.60 4.93
C SER A 257 -10.52 -23.71 4.30
N GLY A 258 -11.85 -23.60 4.41
CA GLY A 258 -12.78 -24.57 3.83
C GLY A 258 -12.78 -24.59 2.30
N ASP A 259 -12.59 -23.42 1.68
CA ASP A 259 -12.60 -23.25 0.22
C ASP A 259 -11.24 -23.58 -0.40
N ILE A 260 -10.13 -23.17 0.24
CA ILE A 260 -8.78 -23.44 -0.27
C ILE A 260 -8.54 -24.94 -0.46
N LEU A 261 -8.86 -25.74 0.56
CA LEU A 261 -8.62 -27.19 0.54
C LEU A 261 -9.41 -27.91 -0.57
N ARG A 262 -10.47 -27.29 -1.08
CA ARG A 262 -11.34 -27.86 -2.13
C ARG A 262 -10.96 -27.41 -3.54
N GLN A 263 -10.24 -26.28 -3.67
CA GLN A 263 -10.00 -25.61 -4.95
C GLN A 263 -8.53 -25.60 -5.40
N SER A 264 -7.59 -26.17 -4.64
CA SER A 264 -6.20 -25.73 -4.63
C SER A 264 -5.47 -25.76 -5.99
N SER A 265 -5.48 -24.62 -6.68
CA SER A 265 -4.59 -24.22 -7.77
C SER A 265 -3.23 -23.72 -7.29
N ILE A 266 -2.87 -23.96 -6.01
CA ILE A 266 -1.64 -23.49 -5.38
C ILE A 266 -0.53 -24.51 -5.65
N SER A 267 0.58 -24.08 -6.24
CA SER A 267 1.71 -24.96 -6.54
C SER A 267 2.49 -25.34 -5.28
N ARG A 268 3.15 -26.51 -5.33
CA ARG A 268 4.06 -26.94 -4.25
C ARG A 268 5.25 -25.99 -4.09
N GLU A 269 5.67 -25.37 -5.19
CA GLU A 269 6.76 -24.38 -5.18
C GLU A 269 6.33 -23.12 -4.41
N LEU A 270 5.14 -22.58 -4.68
CA LEU A 270 4.61 -21.44 -3.96
C LEU A 270 4.42 -21.72 -2.45
N LEU A 271 3.97 -22.92 -2.10
CA LEU A 271 3.91 -23.35 -0.69
C LEU A 271 5.30 -23.40 -0.04
N GLY A 272 6.30 -23.90 -0.76
CA GLY A 272 7.68 -23.93 -0.31
C GLY A 272 8.24 -22.52 -0.08
N ASP A 273 7.97 -21.58 -0.97
CA ASP A 273 8.44 -20.20 -0.85
C ASP A 273 7.71 -19.44 0.26
N SER A 274 6.40 -19.61 0.40
CA SER A 274 5.65 -19.08 1.55
C SER A 274 6.20 -19.64 2.87
N ALA A 275 6.49 -20.95 2.93
CA ALA A 275 7.06 -21.58 4.12
C ALA A 275 8.43 -20.99 4.53
N LYS A 276 9.30 -20.66 3.58
CA LYS A 276 10.59 -20.00 3.84
C LYS A 276 10.40 -18.62 4.47
N VAL A 277 9.40 -17.85 4.02
CA VAL A 277 9.09 -16.53 4.59
C VAL A 277 8.71 -16.63 6.06
N PHE A 278 7.96 -17.66 6.44
CA PHE A 278 7.60 -17.89 7.85
C PHE A 278 8.71 -18.54 8.70
N GLN A 279 9.85 -18.90 8.13
CA GLN A 279 11.02 -19.40 8.86
C GLN A 279 12.04 -18.29 9.16
N ALA A 280 12.10 -17.26 8.32
CA ALA A 280 12.86 -16.06 8.63
C ALA A 280 12.08 -15.18 9.61
N ASP A 281 12.72 -14.58 10.61
CA ASP A 281 12.15 -13.54 11.48
C ASP A 281 11.89 -12.21 10.71
N GLN A 282 11.41 -12.32 9.47
CA GLN A 282 11.14 -11.22 8.56
C GLN A 282 9.66 -10.81 8.68
N PRO A 283 9.36 -9.55 9.01
CA PRO A 283 7.99 -9.04 9.11
C PRO A 283 7.32 -8.82 7.73
N ASN A 284 8.08 -8.86 6.63
CA ASN A 284 7.57 -8.63 5.29
C ASN A 284 6.89 -9.87 4.71
N ARG A 285 5.62 -10.04 5.04
CA ARG A 285 4.77 -11.10 4.49
C ARG A 285 4.38 -10.77 3.05
N LEU A 286 4.48 -11.75 2.16
CA LEU A 286 4.30 -11.57 0.72
C LEU A 286 2.90 -11.08 0.33
N SER A 287 1.85 -11.58 0.99
CA SER A 287 0.47 -11.17 0.76
C SER A 287 0.17 -9.74 1.26
N TRP A 288 0.95 -9.24 2.23
CA TRP A 288 0.69 -7.96 2.88
C TRP A 288 1.05 -6.76 2.03
N THR A 289 2.00 -6.95 1.13
CA THR A 289 2.57 -5.88 0.34
C THR A 289 1.79 -5.60 -0.95
N ILE A 290 0.91 -6.52 -1.35
CA ILE A 290 0.09 -6.40 -2.56
C ILE A 290 -1.08 -5.44 -2.32
N VAL A 291 -1.83 -5.63 -1.23
CA VAL A 291 -2.98 -4.78 -0.87
C VAL A 291 -2.76 -4.17 0.52
N PRO A 292 -2.74 -2.82 0.63
CA PRO A 292 -2.63 -2.11 1.90
C PRO A 292 -3.73 -2.51 2.88
N VAL A 293 -3.41 -2.50 4.18
CA VAL A 293 -4.33 -2.92 5.26
C VAL A 293 -5.69 -2.23 5.17
N SER A 294 -5.71 -0.93 4.87
CA SER A 294 -6.94 -0.14 4.73
C SER A 294 -7.87 -0.59 3.60
N MET A 295 -7.38 -1.43 2.67
CA MET A 295 -8.14 -1.91 1.51
C MET A 295 -8.39 -3.42 1.53
N ARG A 296 -7.73 -4.21 2.38
CA ARG A 296 -7.73 -5.69 2.30
C ARG A 296 -9.14 -6.30 2.30
N ASP A 297 -10.01 -5.81 3.16
CA ASP A 297 -11.35 -6.40 3.38
C ASP A 297 -12.45 -5.66 2.61
N ARG A 298 -12.06 -4.70 1.76
CA ARG A 298 -12.98 -3.82 1.02
C ARG A 298 -13.25 -4.28 -0.41
N ARG A 299 -12.78 -5.47 -0.82
CA ARG A 299 -13.01 -6.00 -2.17
C ARG A 299 -14.50 -6.03 -2.54
N SER A 300 -15.36 -6.36 -1.57
CA SER A 300 -16.82 -6.41 -1.75
C SER A 300 -17.47 -5.05 -2.03
N GLU A 301 -16.77 -3.94 -1.73
CA GLU A 301 -17.23 -2.57 -1.98
C GLU A 301 -17.05 -2.14 -3.44
N ARG A 302 -16.33 -2.92 -4.26
CA ARG A 302 -16.12 -2.64 -5.68
C ARG A 302 -17.46 -2.40 -6.39
N THR A 303 -17.54 -1.30 -7.12
CA THR A 303 -18.71 -0.89 -7.91
C THR A 303 -18.90 -1.86 -9.07
N GLY A 304 -19.59 -2.97 -8.80
CA GLY A 304 -19.84 -4.07 -9.73
C GLY A 304 -20.31 -5.35 -9.05
N SER A 305 -19.98 -5.55 -7.76
CA SER A 305 -20.39 -6.76 -7.01
C SER A 305 -21.86 -6.75 -6.55
N LYS A 306 -22.53 -5.59 -6.52
CA LYS A 306 -23.93 -5.47 -6.03
C LYS A 306 -25.03 -5.89 -7.02
N THR A 307 -24.72 -6.43 -8.20
CA THR A 307 -25.75 -6.75 -9.21
C THR A 307 -25.89 -8.24 -9.56
N ALA A 308 -25.27 -9.15 -8.80
CA ALA A 308 -25.35 -10.60 -9.08
C ALA A 308 -26.19 -11.42 -8.08
N VAL A 309 -27.00 -10.78 -7.21
CA VAL A 309 -27.97 -11.49 -6.37
C VAL A 309 -29.32 -10.76 -6.41
N ARG A 310 -30.06 -10.98 -7.52
CA ARG A 310 -31.53 -11.09 -7.59
C ARG A 310 -31.98 -11.07 -9.05
N ALA A 311 -32.14 -12.25 -9.63
CA ALA A 311 -33.25 -12.62 -10.50
C ALA A 311 -33.32 -14.15 -10.55
#